data_AF-A0A1X7G6J0-F1
#
_entry.id   AF-A0A1X7G6J0-F1
#
_cell.length_a   1.000
_cell.length_b   1.000
_cell.length_c   1.000
_cell.angle_alpha   90.00
_cell.angle_beta   90.00
_cell.angle_gamma   90.00
#
_symmetry.space_group_name_H-M   'P 1'
#
loop_
_entity.id
_entity.type
_entity.pdbx_description
1 polymer ?
#
loop_
_entity_poly.entity_id
_entity_poly.type
_entity_poly.pdbx_seq_one_letter_code
_entity_poly.pdbx_strand_id
1 'polypeptide(L)'
;MTDRDGVGEVAATRFIVPPQNLLLPGFYGGTIILLKITFDPAKRDRTLSERGLDFADAIEIFAGRTIDIPDERFDYGETRIISVGHLRGRMVIVVWTPAGDARRIISMRKANDREQTRFGQRLCEEQFGEG
;
A
#
# COMPACT_ATOMS: atom_id res chain seq x y z
N MET A 1 14.51 10.66 3.81
CA MET A 1 15.15 11.77 3.07
C MET A 1 14.01 12.64 2.58
N THR A 2 13.78 13.78 3.22
CA THR A 2 12.74 14.75 2.82
C THR A 2 13.24 15.49 1.56
N ASP A 3 12.39 15.58 0.54
CA ASP A 3 12.68 16.37 -0.67
C ASP A 3 12.53 17.88 -0.38
N ARG A 4 13.04 18.74 -1.26
CA ARG A 4 13.11 20.21 -1.13
C ARG A 4 11.76 20.90 -0.89
N ASP A 5 10.65 20.22 -1.13
CA ASP A 5 9.29 20.76 -1.03
C ASP A 5 8.60 20.44 0.31
N GLY A 6 9.31 19.82 1.28
CA GLY A 6 8.75 19.49 2.59
C GLY A 6 7.73 18.34 2.57
N VAL A 7 7.64 17.60 1.47
CA VAL A 7 6.82 16.39 1.32
C VAL A 7 7.68 15.18 1.67
N GLY A 8 7.16 14.27 2.48
CA GLY A 8 7.82 13.00 2.76
C GLY A 8 7.68 12.07 1.57
N GLU A 9 8.79 11.48 1.12
CA GLU A 9 8.83 10.58 -0.03
C GLU A 9 9.58 9.30 0.33
N VAL A 10 9.03 8.16 -0.13
CA VAL A 10 9.71 6.86 -0.09
C VAL A 10 9.44 6.14 -1.39
N ALA A 11 10.48 5.54 -1.99
CA ALA A 11 10.36 4.70 -3.18
C ALA A 11 10.86 3.29 -2.87
N ALA A 12 10.17 2.29 -3.41
CA ALA A 12 10.57 0.90 -3.33
C ALA A 12 10.51 0.23 -4.70
N THR A 13 11.38 -0.74 -4.89
CA THR A 13 11.53 -1.49 -6.13
C THR A 13 10.98 -2.90 -5.91
N ARG A 14 10.01 -3.33 -6.72
CA ARG A 14 9.49 -4.70 -6.68
C ARG A 14 9.86 -5.43 -7.96
N PHE A 15 10.44 -6.61 -7.81
CA PHE A 15 10.67 -7.55 -8.91
C PHE A 15 9.42 -8.43 -9.09
N ILE A 16 8.76 -8.34 -10.24
CA ILE A 16 7.61 -9.18 -10.58
C ILE A 16 8.03 -10.15 -11.68
N VAL A 17 8.04 -11.44 -11.35
CA VAL A 17 8.17 -12.52 -12.33
C VAL A 17 6.78 -12.76 -12.93
N PRO A 18 6.60 -12.66 -14.26
CA PRO A 18 5.31 -12.97 -14.86
C PRO A 18 4.94 -14.44 -14.62
N PRO A 19 3.65 -14.78 -14.51
CA PRO A 19 3.21 -16.17 -14.39
C PRO A 19 3.72 -17.00 -15.58
N GLN A 20 4.06 -18.27 -15.31
CA GLN A 20 4.86 -19.18 -16.14
C GLN A 20 4.39 -19.39 -17.60
N ASN A 21 3.22 -18.87 -17.98
CA ASN A 21 2.61 -19.01 -19.31
C ASN A 21 2.95 -17.90 -20.31
N LEU A 22 3.82 -16.95 -19.97
CA LEU A 22 4.27 -15.88 -20.89
C LEU A 22 5.80 -15.89 -21.12
N LEU A 23 6.42 -17.07 -21.07
CA LEU A 23 7.84 -17.23 -21.38
C LEU A 23 8.03 -17.25 -22.90
N LEU A 24 8.30 -16.09 -23.50
CA LEU A 24 9.02 -16.08 -24.77
C LEU A 24 10.41 -16.69 -24.52
N PRO A 25 10.90 -17.63 -25.36
CA PRO A 25 12.24 -18.19 -25.19
C PRO A 25 13.28 -17.06 -25.24
N GLY A 26 13.93 -16.80 -24.11
CA GLY A 26 14.96 -15.75 -23.95
C GLY A 26 14.64 -14.65 -22.92
N PHE A 27 13.41 -14.54 -22.40
CA PHE A 27 13.06 -13.54 -21.37
C PHE A 27 13.19 -14.13 -19.96
N TYR A 28 14.40 -14.11 -19.40
CA TYR A 28 14.70 -14.54 -18.02
C TYR A 28 14.70 -13.39 -17.00
N GLY A 29 14.29 -12.18 -17.39
CA GLY A 29 14.28 -11.00 -16.51
C GLY A 29 12.87 -10.71 -15.98
N GLY A 30 12.69 -10.67 -14.66
CA GLY A 30 11.46 -10.11 -14.09
C GLY A 30 11.36 -8.61 -14.36
N THR A 31 10.14 -8.09 -14.44
CA THR A 31 9.89 -6.66 -14.60
C THR A 31 10.09 -5.96 -13.26
N ILE A 32 10.93 -4.93 -13.24
CA ILE A 32 11.05 -4.03 -12.10
C ILE A 32 9.91 -3.02 -12.15
N ILE A 33 9.05 -3.00 -11.12
CA ILE A 33 8.07 -1.92 -10.91
C ILE A 33 8.59 -1.03 -9.78
N LEU A 34 8.76 0.25 -10.07
CA LEU A 34 9.05 1.27 -9.06
C LEU A 34 7.73 1.73 -8.44
N LEU A 35 7.55 1.48 -7.15
CA LEU A 35 6.43 2.01 -6.38
C LEU A 35 6.91 3.22 -5.58
N LYS A 36 6.39 4.40 -5.89
CA LYS A 36 6.65 5.63 -5.15
C LYS A 36 5.45 5.96 -4.26
N ILE A 37 5.72 6.32 -3.00
CA ILE A 37 4.71 6.87 -2.09
C ILE A 37 5.14 8.26 -1.63
N THR A 38 4.15 9.15 -1.48
CA THR A 38 4.36 10.48 -0.92
C THR A 38 3.37 10.73 0.20
N PHE A 39 3.71 11.61 1.13
CA PHE A 39 2.82 11.99 2.22
C PHE A 39 3.20 13.33 2.83
N ASP A 40 2.22 13.93 3.50
CA ASP A 40 2.43 15.08 4.38
C ASP A 40 3.14 14.62 5.68
N PRO A 41 4.34 15.13 6.00
CA PRO A 41 5.06 14.74 7.22
C PRO A 41 4.29 15.00 8.51
N ALA A 42 3.52 16.09 8.60
CA ALA A 42 2.76 16.39 9.81
C ALA A 42 1.61 15.38 10.02
N LYS A 43 1.00 14.90 8.93
CA LYS A 43 -0.01 13.81 9.00
C LYS A 43 0.61 12.47 9.34
N ARG A 44 1.80 12.18 8.80
CA ARG A 44 2.58 10.99 9.17
C ARG A 44 2.90 11.00 10.66
N ASP A 45 3.49 12.08 11.16
CA ASP A 45 3.94 12.17 12.55
C ASP A 45 2.77 12.07 13.54
N ARG A 46 1.63 12.71 13.21
CA ARG A 46 0.38 12.54 13.98
C ARG A 46 -0.12 11.11 13.96
N THR A 47 -0.12 10.45 12.80
CA THR A 47 -0.61 9.07 12.70
C THR A 47 0.33 8.10 13.44
N LEU A 48 1.64 8.35 13.38
CA LEU A 48 2.63 7.58 14.09
C LEU A 48 2.46 7.72 15.61
N SER A 49 2.27 8.94 16.12
CA SER A 49 2.10 9.18 17.55
C SER A 49 0.75 8.66 18.09
N GLU A 50 -0.35 8.89 17.36
CA GLU A 50 -1.69 8.52 17.82
C GLU A 50 -2.02 7.03 17.62
N ARG A 51 -1.47 6.41 16.56
CA ARG A 51 -1.89 5.06 16.12
C ARG A 51 -0.76 4.06 16.01
N GLY A 52 0.49 4.48 16.17
CA GLY A 52 1.67 3.63 16.03
C GLY A 52 1.86 3.09 14.61
N LEU A 53 1.44 3.85 13.60
CA LEU A 53 1.55 3.46 12.19
C LEU A 53 2.33 4.54 11.43
N ASP A 54 3.39 4.12 10.75
CA ASP A 54 4.17 4.98 9.88
C ASP A 54 3.67 4.89 8.44
N PHE A 55 3.39 6.02 7.79
CA PHE A 55 3.04 6.05 6.37
C PHE A 55 4.15 5.49 5.47
N ALA A 56 5.42 5.56 5.89
CA ALA A 56 6.53 4.93 5.17
C ALA A 56 6.36 3.41 5.07
N ASP A 57 5.74 2.77 6.06
CA ASP A 57 5.47 1.32 6.07
C ASP A 57 4.37 0.93 5.07
N ALA A 58 3.65 1.88 4.46
CA ALA A 58 2.62 1.58 3.46
C ALA A 58 3.18 0.87 2.21
N ILE A 59 4.47 1.05 1.91
CA ILE A 59 5.17 0.29 0.86
C ILE A 59 5.07 -1.22 1.11
N GLU A 60 5.25 -1.69 2.35
CA GLU A 60 5.18 -3.12 2.68
C GLU A 60 3.78 -3.67 2.39
N ILE A 61 2.74 -2.88 2.69
CA ILE A 61 1.34 -3.24 2.42
C ILE A 61 1.12 -3.41 0.92
N PHE A 62 1.54 -2.43 0.12
CA PHE A 62 1.38 -2.46 -1.34
C PHE A 62 2.28 -3.52 -2.02
N ALA A 63 3.39 -3.89 -1.39
CA ALA A 63 4.21 -5.02 -1.83
C ALA A 63 3.54 -6.37 -1.54
N GLY A 64 2.65 -6.43 -0.54
CA GLY A 64 1.80 -7.58 -0.26
C GLY A 64 0.59 -7.69 -1.19
N ARG A 65 -0.35 -8.55 -0.81
CA ARG A 65 -1.68 -8.64 -1.42
C ARG A 65 -2.56 -7.53 -0.84
N THR A 66 -3.15 -6.73 -1.72
CA THR A 66 -4.12 -5.70 -1.33
C THR A 66 -5.45 -5.88 -2.05
N ILE A 67 -6.51 -5.38 -1.41
CA ILE A 67 -7.81 -5.15 -2.04
C ILE A 67 -7.98 -3.65 -2.15
N ASP A 68 -8.05 -3.14 -3.38
CA ASP A 68 -8.17 -1.72 -3.67
C ASP A 68 -9.62 -1.39 -4.08
N ILE A 69 -10.23 -0.40 -3.44
CA ILE A 69 -11.63 -0.03 -3.65
C ILE A 69 -11.73 1.50 -3.75
N PRO A 70 -12.46 2.07 -4.72
CA PRO A 70 -12.76 3.50 -4.75
C PRO A 70 -13.47 3.97 -3.47
N ASP A 71 -13.05 5.12 -2.92
CA ASP A 71 -13.71 5.78 -1.80
C ASP A 71 -14.81 6.73 -2.31
N GLU A 72 -15.99 6.19 -2.57
CA GLU A 72 -17.14 6.91 -3.12
C GLU A 72 -18.07 7.50 -2.05
N ARG A 73 -17.62 7.57 -0.79
CA ARG A 73 -18.45 8.05 0.32
C ARG A 73 -18.81 9.53 0.20
N PHE A 74 -17.91 10.32 -0.39
CA PHE A 74 -18.07 11.76 -0.58
C PHE A 74 -17.38 12.18 -1.87
N ASP A 75 -17.85 13.26 -2.49
CA ASP A 75 -17.12 13.92 -3.55
C ASP A 75 -16.03 14.82 -2.95
N TYR A 76 -14.79 14.34 -3.01
CA TYR A 76 -13.61 15.05 -2.50
C TYR A 76 -12.93 15.94 -3.54
N GLY A 77 -13.45 16.00 -4.77
CA GLY A 77 -12.79 16.67 -5.91
C GLY A 77 -11.53 15.97 -6.42
N GLU A 78 -11.18 14.81 -5.85
CA GLU A 78 -10.06 13.94 -6.26
C GLU A 78 -10.44 12.46 -6.09
N THR A 79 -9.89 11.58 -6.92
CA THR A 79 -10.06 10.13 -6.75
C THR A 79 -9.34 9.67 -5.50
N ARG A 80 -10.04 8.95 -4.62
CA ARG A 80 -9.46 8.30 -3.44
C ARG A 80 -9.66 6.81 -3.51
N ILE A 81 -8.63 6.07 -3.12
CA ILE A 81 -8.61 4.62 -3.12
C ILE A 81 -8.36 4.16 -1.68
N ILE A 82 -9.16 3.21 -1.25
CA ILE A 82 -8.99 2.46 -0.01
C ILE A 82 -8.29 1.15 -0.37
N SER A 83 -7.06 0.99 0.07
CA SER A 83 -6.35 -0.29 0.03
C SER A 83 -6.43 -0.98 1.38
N VAL A 84 -6.82 -2.25 1.36
CA VAL A 84 -6.82 -3.13 2.53
C VAL A 84 -5.73 -4.17 2.34
N GLY A 85 -4.82 -4.31 3.30
CA GLY A 85 -3.75 -5.30 3.25
C GLY A 85 -3.17 -5.60 4.63
N HIS A 86 -2.09 -6.38 4.67
CA HIS A 86 -1.42 -6.74 5.92
C HIS A 86 -0.10 -5.98 6.08
N LEU A 87 0.13 -5.48 7.29
CA LEU A 87 1.43 -4.98 7.74
C LEU A 87 1.85 -5.82 8.96
N ARG A 88 2.91 -6.62 8.81
CA ARG A 88 3.50 -7.43 9.90
C ARG A 88 2.45 -8.22 10.69
N GLY A 89 1.57 -8.93 9.97
CA GLY A 89 0.49 -9.75 10.54
C GLY A 89 -0.77 -9.00 10.98
N ARG A 90 -0.84 -7.66 10.81
CA ARG A 90 -2.01 -6.86 11.17
C ARG A 90 -2.72 -6.33 9.94
N MET A 91 -4.05 -6.45 9.88
CA MET A 91 -4.83 -5.87 8.80
C MET A 91 -4.91 -4.34 8.95
N VAL A 92 -4.51 -3.64 7.89
CA VAL A 92 -4.42 -2.18 7.83
C VAL A 92 -5.22 -1.65 6.64
N ILE A 93 -5.86 -0.52 6.86
CA ILE A 93 -6.55 0.28 5.85
C ILE A 93 -5.67 1.48 5.53
N VAL A 94 -5.36 1.66 4.24
CA VAL A 94 -4.61 2.79 3.70
C VAL A 94 -5.51 3.54 2.75
N VAL A 95 -5.69 4.85 2.96
CA VAL A 95 -6.40 5.73 2.04
C VAL A 95 -5.38 6.58 1.31
N TRP A 96 -5.43 6.59 -0.02
CA TRP A 96 -4.47 7.31 -0.85
C TRP A 96 -5.14 7.83 -2.13
N THR A 97 -4.44 8.75 -2.80
CA THR A 97 -4.85 9.27 -4.11
C THR A 97 -3.69 9.14 -5.11
N PRO A 98 -3.96 8.83 -6.39
CA PRO A 98 -2.94 8.86 -7.43
C PRO A 98 -2.32 10.26 -7.56
N ALA A 99 -1.01 10.35 -7.64
CA ALA A 99 -0.26 11.59 -7.80
C ALA A 99 0.91 11.37 -8.79
N GLY A 100 0.63 11.43 -10.09
CA GLY A 100 1.58 10.99 -11.13
C GLY A 100 1.92 9.51 -10.94
N ASP A 101 3.22 9.21 -10.90
CA ASP A 101 3.74 7.85 -10.66
C ASP A 101 3.76 7.46 -9.16
N ALA A 102 3.28 8.34 -8.28
CA ALA A 102 3.26 8.12 -6.84
C ALA A 102 1.85 7.87 -6.29
N ARG A 103 1.79 7.17 -5.16
CA ARG A 103 0.60 7.08 -4.32
C ARG A 103 0.75 8.06 -3.15
N ARG A 104 -0.08 9.11 -3.13
CA ARG A 104 -0.08 10.07 -2.02
C ARG A 104 -0.94 9.54 -0.88
N ILE A 105 -0.32 9.17 0.23
CA ILE A 105 -1.02 8.65 1.41
C ILE A 105 -1.74 9.78 2.13
N ILE A 106 -3.04 9.58 2.36
CA ILE A 106 -3.92 10.52 3.05
C ILE A 106 -4.17 10.07 4.49
N SER A 107 -4.36 8.77 4.71
CA SER A 107 -4.67 8.20 6.02
C SER A 107 -4.24 6.74 6.11
N MET A 108 -3.91 6.30 7.33
CA MET A 108 -3.59 4.92 7.65
C MET A 108 -4.17 4.56 9.02
N ARG A 109 -4.74 3.36 9.14
CA ARG A 109 -5.27 2.83 10.41
C ARG A 109 -5.39 1.33 10.40
N LYS A 110 -5.48 0.72 11.58
CA LYS A 110 -5.89 -0.67 11.71
C LYS A 110 -7.33 -0.86 11.21
N ALA A 111 -7.60 -2.00 10.61
CA ALA A 111 -8.96 -2.41 10.30
C ALA A 111 -9.72 -2.71 11.60
N ASN A 112 -10.97 -2.28 11.69
CA ASN A 112 -11.84 -2.65 12.81
C ASN A 112 -12.37 -4.09 12.65
N ASP A 113 -13.02 -4.64 13.66
CA ASP A 113 -13.46 -6.05 13.66
C ASP A 113 -14.44 -6.37 12.52
N ARG A 114 -15.30 -5.41 12.16
CA ARG A 114 -16.24 -5.55 11.04
C ARG A 114 -15.50 -5.62 9.70
N GLU A 115 -14.48 -4.77 9.53
CA GLU A 115 -13.63 -4.77 8.34
C GLU A 115 -12.76 -6.02 8.27
N GLN A 116 -12.18 -6.45 9.40
CA GLN A 116 -11.42 -7.69 9.48
C GLN A 116 -12.27 -8.88 9.05
N THR A 117 -13.51 -8.98 9.53
CA THR A 117 -14.44 -10.02 9.08
C THR A 117 -14.74 -9.90 7.58
N ARG A 118 -14.98 -8.69 7.07
CA ARG A 118 -15.35 -8.45 5.66
C ARG A 118 -14.21 -8.70 4.67
N PHE A 119 -12.97 -8.44 5.06
CA PHE A 119 -11.79 -8.51 4.18
C PHE A 119 -10.90 -9.71 4.47
N GLY A 120 -10.99 -10.29 5.67
CA GLY A 120 -10.13 -11.37 6.16
C GLY A 120 -10.11 -12.54 5.20
N GLN A 121 -11.27 -13.12 4.86
CA GLN A 121 -11.35 -14.27 3.96
C GLN A 121 -10.72 -14.00 2.58
N ARG A 122 -10.86 -12.77 2.05
CA ARG A 122 -10.32 -12.39 0.73
C ARG A 122 -8.80 -12.13 0.74
N LEU A 123 -8.24 -11.87 1.92
CA LEU A 123 -6.81 -11.66 2.15
C LEU A 123 -6.10 -12.90 2.73
N CYS A 124 -6.84 -13.91 3.20
CA CYS A 124 -6.34 -15.09 3.90
C CYS A 124 -5.88 -16.23 2.96
N GLU A 125 -5.87 -16.03 1.63
CA GLU A 125 -5.21 -16.98 0.72
C GLU A 125 -3.67 -16.88 0.88
N GLU A 126 -3.22 -17.55 1.94
CA GLU A 126 -1.93 -18.10 2.36
C GLU A 126 -0.65 -17.28 2.24
N GLN A 127 -0.07 -16.98 3.42
CA GLN A 127 1.36 -17.09 3.67
C GLN A 127 1.56 -18.02 4.88
N PHE A 128 1.51 -19.33 4.65
CA PHE A 128 2.19 -20.31 5.50
C PHE A 128 3.41 -20.82 4.75
N GLY A 129 4.52 -20.12 4.96
CA GLY A 129 5.89 -20.50 4.64
C GLY A 129 6.74 -19.47 5.38
N GLU A 130 7.57 -19.79 6.36
CA GLU A 130 8.41 -20.97 6.55
C GLU A 130 8.45 -21.37 8.03
N GLY A 131 8.78 -22.65 8.28
CA GLY A 131 9.16 -23.16 9.60
C GLY A 131 10.63 -22.98 9.90
#